data_AF-A0A818N8L3-F1
#
_entry.id   AF-A0A818N8L3-F1
#
_cell.length_a   1.000
_cell.length_b   1.000
_cell.length_c   1.000
_cell.angle_alpha   90.00
_cell.angle_beta   90.00
_cell.angle_gamma   90.00
#
_symmetry.space_group_name_H-M   'P 1'
#
loop_
_entity.id
_entity.type
_entity.pdbx_description
1 polymer ?
#
loop_
_entity_poly.entity_id
_entity_poly.type
_entity_poly.pdbx_seq_one_letter_code
_entity_poly.pdbx_strand_id
1 'polypeptide(L)'
;MTDLIAVMGTLVDSQGHILIDGIYDDVAPLLAEEEGLYNQITFDVSAYCSEAGVRRTIQTEKEKILMHRWRYPSLSLHGIQGAFDGCGCKTVIPRHVIGKFSIRIVPNMKISTVEKLVEDHVKKIMKARNTPNKVSV
;
A
#
# COMPACT_ATOMS: atom_id res chain seq x y z
N MET A 1 17.55 -5.88 8.09
CA MET A 1 16.33 -6.69 7.92
C MET A 1 15.26 -6.35 8.97
N THR A 2 15.54 -6.48 10.27
CA THR A 2 14.56 -6.23 11.34
C THR A 2 13.87 -4.87 11.23
N ASP A 3 14.65 -3.79 11.05
CA ASP A 3 14.08 -2.44 10.92
C ASP A 3 13.29 -2.25 9.63
N LEU A 4 13.78 -2.79 8.51
CA LEU A 4 13.07 -2.69 7.24
C LEU A 4 11.70 -3.37 7.31
N ILE A 5 11.63 -4.57 7.88
CA ILE A 5 10.36 -5.29 8.05
C ILE A 5 9.41 -4.52 8.97
N ALA A 6 9.93 -3.94 10.06
CA ALA A 6 9.13 -3.13 10.97
C ALA A 6 8.54 -1.90 10.26
N VAL A 7 9.33 -1.20 9.44
CA VAL A 7 8.83 -0.06 8.66
C VAL A 7 7.80 -0.51 7.63
N MET A 8 8.12 -1.51 6.79
CA MET A 8 7.22 -1.97 5.73
C MET A 8 5.89 -2.49 6.28
N GLY A 9 5.89 -3.12 7.46
CA GLY A 9 4.69 -3.60 8.15
C GLY A 9 3.79 -2.49 8.73
N THR A 10 4.24 -1.23 8.71
CA THR A 10 3.46 -0.06 9.17
C THR A 10 2.92 0.79 8.03
N LEU A 11 3.08 0.35 6.77
CA LEU A 11 2.65 1.14 5.61
C LEU A 11 1.19 0.91 5.24
N VAL A 12 0.70 -0.32 5.38
CA VAL A 12 -0.66 -0.74 4.99
C VAL A 12 -1.13 -1.89 5.88
N ASP A 13 -2.43 -1.92 6.19
CA ASP A 13 -3.02 -3.01 6.98
C ASP A 13 -3.48 -4.21 6.12
N SER A 14 -4.07 -5.21 6.77
CA SER A 14 -4.56 -6.43 6.11
C SER A 14 -5.81 -6.22 5.25
N GLN A 15 -6.48 -5.06 5.39
CA GLN A 15 -7.67 -4.66 4.62
C GLN A 15 -7.31 -3.66 3.50
N GLY A 16 -6.01 -3.41 3.26
CA GLY A 16 -5.55 -2.50 2.23
C GLY A 16 -5.66 -1.02 2.60
N HIS A 17 -5.94 -0.68 3.86
CA HIS A 17 -5.93 0.69 4.33
C HIS A 17 -4.49 1.16 4.58
N ILE A 18 -4.12 2.29 3.97
CA ILE A 18 -2.79 2.88 4.09
C ILE A 18 -2.66 3.54 5.46
N LEU A 19 -1.63 3.19 6.22
CA LEU A 19 -1.45 3.59 7.62
C LEU A 19 -0.58 4.87 7.78
N ILE A 20 -0.36 5.59 6.68
CA ILE A 20 0.42 6.82 6.65
C ILE A 20 -0.50 7.98 7.03
N ASP A 21 -0.18 8.66 8.12
CA ASP A 21 -0.96 9.80 8.61
C ASP A 21 -1.11 10.87 7.51
N GLY A 22 -2.34 11.34 7.29
CA GLY A 22 -2.67 12.40 6.31
C GLY A 22 -2.77 11.95 4.85
N ILE A 23 -2.55 10.67 4.52
CA ILE A 23 -2.57 10.20 3.13
C ILE A 23 -3.95 10.31 2.45
N TYR A 24 -5.02 10.31 3.24
CA TYR A 24 -6.40 10.40 2.76
C TYR A 24 -6.97 11.84 2.75
N ASP A 25 -6.23 12.82 3.28
CA ASP A 25 -6.75 14.19 3.49
C ASP A 25 -7.08 14.89 2.17
N ASP A 26 -6.27 14.65 1.14
CA ASP A 26 -6.46 15.21 -0.20
C ASP A 26 -7.35 14.32 -1.10
N VAL A 27 -7.86 13.19 -0.62
CA VAL A 27 -8.73 12.31 -1.44
C VAL A 27 -10.09 12.98 -1.59
N ALA A 28 -10.51 13.19 -2.85
CA ALA A 28 -11.81 13.79 -3.15
C ALA A 28 -12.95 13.00 -2.46
N PRO A 29 -13.93 13.66 -1.81
CA PRO A 29 -15.04 12.98 -1.18
C PRO A 29 -15.91 12.27 -2.21
N LEU A 30 -16.52 11.14 -1.82
CA LEU A 30 -17.48 10.45 -2.68
C LEU A 30 -18.79 11.26 -2.74
N LEU A 31 -19.18 11.69 -3.93
CA LEU A 31 -20.45 12.37 -4.17
C LEU A 31 -21.54 11.35 -4.54
N ALA A 32 -22.79 11.63 -4.17
CA ALA A 32 -23.92 10.74 -4.47
C ALA A 32 -24.12 10.49 -5.98
N GLU A 33 -23.83 11.51 -6.80
CA GLU A 33 -23.85 11.41 -8.26
C GLU A 33 -22.78 10.42 -8.76
N GLU A 34 -21.56 10.49 -8.21
CA GLU A 34 -20.46 9.59 -8.55
C GLU A 34 -20.77 8.16 -8.09
N GLU A 35 -21.30 7.99 -6.87
CA GLU A 35 -21.73 6.69 -6.34
C GLU A 35 -22.78 6.02 -7.24
N GLY A 36 -23.74 6.80 -7.75
CA GLY A 36 -24.76 6.33 -8.69
C GLY A 36 -24.20 5.74 -10.00
N LEU A 37 -23.01 6.18 -10.44
CA LEU A 37 -22.36 5.64 -11.65
C LEU A 37 -21.90 4.19 -11.46
N TYR A 38 -21.41 3.84 -10.28
CA TYR A 38 -20.93 2.47 -9.99
C TYR A 38 -22.07 1.44 -10.01
N ASN A 39 -23.28 1.85 -9.61
CA ASN A 39 -24.46 0.98 -9.60
C ASN A 39 -24.81 0.49 -11.02
N GLN A 40 -24.64 1.36 -12.02
CA GLN A 40 -24.97 1.08 -13.42
C GLN A 40 -23.97 0.15 -14.13
N ILE A 41 -22.80 -0.09 -13.52
CA ILE A 41 -21.75 -0.92 -14.13
C ILE A 41 -22.09 -2.39 -13.95
N THR A 42 -22.12 -3.12 -15.06
CA THR A 42 -22.17 -4.59 -15.06
C THR A 42 -20.78 -5.13 -14.73
N PHE A 43 -20.62 -5.73 -13.55
CA PHE A 43 -19.39 -6.35 -13.10
C PHE A 43 -19.70 -7.61 -12.30
N ASP A 44 -19.26 -8.76 -12.80
CA ASP A 44 -19.39 -10.05 -12.13
C ASP A 44 -18.16 -10.30 -11.25
N VAL A 45 -18.36 -10.21 -9.94
CA VAL A 45 -17.31 -10.42 -8.94
C VAL A 45 -16.79 -11.87 -8.96
N SER A 46 -17.64 -12.85 -9.24
CA SER A 46 -17.25 -14.27 -9.28
C SER A 46 -16.37 -14.55 -10.50
N ALA A 47 -16.79 -14.07 -11.68
CA ALA A 47 -15.98 -14.18 -12.89
C ALA A 47 -14.62 -13.49 -12.72
N TYR A 48 -14.61 -12.27 -12.16
CA TYR A 48 -13.38 -11.53 -11.87
C TYR A 48 -12.44 -12.29 -10.93
N CYS A 49 -12.95 -12.88 -9.85
CA CYS A 49 -12.15 -13.67 -8.91
C CYS A 49 -11.59 -14.93 -9.59
N SER A 50 -12.39 -15.61 -10.42
CA SER A 50 -11.96 -16.79 -11.17
C SER A 50 -10.83 -16.47 -12.14
N GLU A 51 -10.93 -15.37 -12.90
CA GLU A 51 -9.88 -14.94 -13.83
C GLU A 51 -8.60 -14.51 -13.11
N ALA A 52 -8.73 -13.81 -11.98
CA ALA A 52 -7.58 -13.40 -11.17
C ALA A 52 -6.95 -14.56 -10.37
N GLY A 53 -7.56 -15.76 -10.36
CA GLY A 53 -7.07 -16.91 -9.60
C GLY A 53 -7.16 -16.74 -8.08
N VAL A 54 -8.10 -15.93 -7.59
CA VAL A 54 -8.29 -15.64 -6.16
C VAL A 54 -9.62 -16.18 -5.66
N ARG A 55 -9.68 -16.60 -4.39
CA ARG A 55 -10.93 -17.08 -3.78
C ARG A 55 -11.92 -15.94 -3.48
N ARG A 56 -11.39 -14.77 -3.12
CA ARG A 56 -12.16 -13.56 -2.83
C ARG A 56 -11.24 -12.35 -2.95
N THR A 57 -11.83 -11.18 -3.17
CA THR A 57 -11.10 -9.91 -3.03
C THR A 57 -11.19 -9.37 -1.61
N ILE A 58 -10.47 -8.29 -1.32
CA ILE A 58 -10.51 -7.60 -0.03
C ILE A 58 -11.93 -7.07 0.26
N GLN A 59 -12.60 -6.56 -0.77
CA GLN A 59 -13.97 -6.07 -0.69
C GLN A 59 -14.93 -7.12 -1.27
N THR A 60 -16.14 -7.25 -0.72
CA THR A 60 -17.16 -8.18 -1.23
C THR A 60 -18.09 -7.52 -2.23
N GLU A 61 -18.43 -6.25 -1.98
CA GLU A 61 -19.40 -5.52 -2.79
C GLU A 61 -18.78 -5.01 -4.09
N LYS A 62 -19.52 -5.18 -5.20
CA LYS A 62 -19.13 -4.74 -6.55
C LYS A 62 -18.64 -3.30 -6.57
N GLU A 63 -19.44 -2.40 -6.01
CA GLU A 63 -19.20 -0.96 -5.98
C GLU A 63 -17.91 -0.65 -5.22
N LYS A 64 -17.70 -1.31 -4.07
CA LYS A 64 -16.48 -1.15 -3.27
C LYS A 64 -15.24 -1.63 -3.99
N ILE A 65 -15.31 -2.76 -4.69
CA ILE A 65 -14.19 -3.29 -5.49
C ILE A 65 -13.80 -2.26 -6.56
N LEU A 66 -14.78 -1.74 -7.31
CA LEU A 66 -14.53 -0.77 -8.36
C LEU A 66 -13.99 0.56 -7.79
N MET A 67 -14.59 1.07 -6.71
CA MET A 67 -14.13 2.30 -6.06
C MET A 67 -12.67 2.19 -5.57
N HIS A 68 -12.30 1.08 -4.93
CA HIS A 68 -10.92 0.88 -4.45
C HIS A 68 -9.90 0.71 -5.58
N ARG A 69 -10.35 0.29 -6.77
CA ARG A 69 -9.48 0.17 -7.95
C ARG A 69 -9.30 1.50 -8.68
N TRP A 70 -10.28 2.40 -8.63
CA TRP A 70 -10.31 3.57 -9.49
C TRP A 70 -10.14 4.90 -8.77
N ARG A 71 -10.75 5.07 -7.59
CA ARG A 71 -10.84 6.38 -6.92
C ARG A 71 -10.23 6.46 -5.53
N TYR A 72 -9.92 5.33 -4.88
CA TYR A 72 -9.15 5.34 -3.64
C TYR A 72 -7.68 5.01 -3.89
N PRO A 73 -6.75 5.61 -3.12
CA PRO A 73 -5.35 5.27 -3.24
C PRO A 73 -5.11 3.84 -2.75
N SER A 74 -4.06 3.20 -3.27
CA SER A 74 -3.64 1.85 -2.85
C SER A 74 -2.14 1.79 -2.70
N LEU A 75 -1.66 0.94 -1.77
CA LEU A 75 -0.24 0.68 -1.54
C LEU A 75 0.08 -0.78 -1.82
N SER A 76 1.20 -1.04 -2.49
CA SER A 76 1.69 -2.39 -2.76
C SER A 76 3.15 -2.53 -2.38
N LEU A 77 3.49 -3.60 -1.66
CA LEU A 77 4.87 -3.99 -1.35
C LEU A 77 5.40 -4.91 -2.45
N HIS A 78 6.52 -4.55 -3.05
CA HIS A 78 7.08 -5.26 -4.23
C HIS A 78 8.19 -6.25 -3.87
N GLY A 79 8.92 -5.96 -2.80
CA GLY A 79 10.00 -6.84 -2.34
C GLY A 79 11.14 -6.11 -1.65
N ILE A 80 12.21 -6.85 -1.41
CA ILE A 80 13.40 -6.39 -0.69
C ILE A 80 14.64 -6.73 -1.51
N GLN A 81 15.42 -5.72 -1.87
CA GLN A 81 16.71 -5.87 -2.52
C GLN A 81 17.85 -5.88 -1.49
N GLY A 82 18.87 -6.70 -1.71
CA GLY A 82 20.07 -6.79 -0.85
C GLY A 82 19.97 -7.84 0.27
N ALA A 83 18.82 -8.51 0.39
CA ALA A 83 18.65 -9.69 1.25
C ALA A 83 18.94 -10.99 0.47
N PHE A 84 18.73 -12.14 1.11
CA PHE A 84 18.75 -13.44 0.44
C PHE A 84 17.37 -13.74 -0.17
N ASP A 85 17.31 -13.87 -1.49
CA ASP A 85 16.10 -14.07 -2.30
C ASP A 85 16.15 -15.35 -3.17
N GLY A 86 17.23 -16.11 -3.08
CA GLY A 86 17.40 -17.38 -3.78
C GLY A 86 16.74 -18.57 -3.07
N CYS A 87 16.64 -19.70 -3.78
CA CYS A 87 16.14 -20.94 -3.21
C CYS A 87 17.07 -21.48 -2.11
N GLY A 88 16.49 -22.18 -1.12
CA GLY A 88 17.23 -22.86 -0.06
C GLY A 88 17.40 -22.01 1.20
N CYS A 89 18.50 -22.21 1.93
CA CYS A 89 18.78 -21.52 3.18
C CYS A 89 20.15 -20.82 3.16
N LYS A 90 20.22 -19.66 3.81
CA LYS A 90 21.47 -18.92 4.01
C LYS A 90 21.46 -18.24 5.38
N THR A 91 22.43 -18.56 6.22
CA THR A 91 22.60 -17.98 7.55
C THR A 91 23.33 -16.64 7.47
N VAL A 92 22.67 -15.61 6.93
CA VAL A 92 23.26 -14.29 6.68
C VAL A 92 22.47 -13.16 7.33
N ILE A 93 23.18 -12.15 7.85
CA ILE A 93 22.61 -10.85 8.24
C ILE A 93 22.96 -9.85 7.13
N PRO A 94 21.99 -9.36 6.33
CA PRO A 94 22.25 -8.40 5.28
C PRO A 94 22.79 -7.06 5.81
N ARG A 95 23.92 -6.59 5.26
CA ARG A 95 24.54 -5.31 5.66
C ARG A 95 23.73 -4.08 5.24
N HIS A 96 22.97 -4.19 4.15
CA HIS A 96 22.21 -3.10 3.55
C HIS A 96 21.05 -3.72 2.75
N VAL A 97 19.86 -3.13 2.87
CA VAL A 97 18.66 -3.60 2.21
C VAL A 97 17.81 -2.43 1.75
N ILE A 98 17.06 -2.62 0.66
CA ILE A 98 16.16 -1.62 0.09
C ILE A 98 14.77 -2.27 -0.02
N GLY A 99 13.79 -1.76 0.72
CA GLY A 99 12.39 -2.13 0.53
C GLY A 99 11.79 -1.37 -0.64
N LYS A 100 11.03 -2.06 -1.49
CA LYS A 100 10.36 -1.45 -2.64
C LYS A 100 8.85 -1.53 -2.43
N PHE A 101 8.18 -0.39 -2.58
CA PHE A 101 6.73 -0.29 -2.56
C PHE A 101 6.29 0.86 -3.47
N SER A 102 5.00 0.94 -3.76
CA SER A 102 4.43 2.07 -4.51
C SER A 102 3.06 2.43 -3.96
N ILE A 103 2.70 3.71 -4.08
CA ILE A 103 1.36 4.21 -3.83
C ILE A 103 0.74 4.61 -5.18
N ARG A 104 -0.45 4.08 -5.50
CA ARG A 104 -1.28 4.62 -6.57
C ARG A 104 -2.03 5.83 -6.04
N ILE A 105 -1.76 6.99 -6.60
CA ILE A 105 -2.46 8.24 -6.26
C ILE A 105 -3.77 8.37 -7.05
N VAL A 106 -4.67 9.18 -6.52
CA VAL A 106 -5.98 9.48 -7.11
C VAL A 106 -6.12 11.01 -7.23
N PRO A 107 -7.19 11.54 -7.86
CA PRO A 107 -7.33 12.98 -8.05
C PRO A 107 -7.10 13.79 -6.77
N ASN A 108 -6.54 15.00 -6.93
CA ASN A 108 -6.18 15.97 -5.89
C ASN A 108 -4.97 15.61 -5.01
N MET A 109 -4.51 14.35 -4.98
CA MET A 109 -3.28 13.99 -4.29
C MET A 109 -2.04 14.53 -5.03
N LYS A 110 -1.30 15.44 -4.40
CA LYS A 110 -0.04 15.97 -4.96
C LYS A 110 1.12 15.03 -4.64
N ILE A 111 1.93 14.72 -5.65
CA ILE A 111 3.10 13.82 -5.52
C ILE A 111 4.03 14.30 -4.39
N SER A 112 4.39 15.59 -4.37
CA SER A 112 5.28 16.15 -3.35
C SER A 112 4.72 16.07 -1.93
N THR A 113 3.40 16.17 -1.75
CA THR A 113 2.75 15.95 -0.45
C THR A 113 2.88 14.49 -0.04
N VAL A 114 2.56 13.57 -0.95
CA VAL A 114 2.64 12.12 -0.68
C VAL A 114 4.07 11.69 -0.33
N GLU A 115 5.07 12.15 -1.06
CA GLU A 115 6.49 11.90 -0.77
C GLU A 115 6.86 12.34 0.64
N LYS A 116 6.46 13.56 1.02
CA LYS A 116 6.71 14.10 2.36
C LYS A 116 6.03 13.27 3.46
N LEU A 117 4.76 12.90 3.27
CA LEU A 117 4.02 12.08 4.25
C LEU A 117 4.69 10.71 4.45
N VAL A 118 5.14 10.09 3.37
CA VAL A 118 5.88 8.81 3.42
C VAL A 118 7.20 8.99 4.15
N GLU A 119 7.99 10.01 3.83
CA GLU A 119 9.25 10.31 4.51
C GLU A 119 9.05 10.51 6.02
N ASP A 120 8.07 11.34 6.39
CA ASP A 120 7.78 11.68 7.78
C ASP A 120 7.31 10.45 8.56
N HIS A 121 6.49 9.59 7.96
CA HIS A 121 6.07 8.31 8.53
C HIS A 121 7.27 7.39 8.80
N VAL A 122 8.14 7.19 7.82
CA VAL A 122 9.33 6.34 7.98
C VAL A 122 10.25 6.90 9.08
N LYS A 123 10.51 8.21 9.09
CA LYS A 123 11.31 8.87 10.14
C LYS A 123 10.69 8.69 11.52
N LYS A 124 9.36 8.83 11.66
CA LYS A 124 8.62 8.62 12.91
C LYS A 124 8.81 7.21 13.45
N ILE A 125 8.60 6.19 12.61
CA ILE A 125 8.76 4.78 13.01
C ILE A 125 10.21 4.48 13.40
N MET A 126 11.18 4.96 12.63
CA MET A 126 12.60 4.71 12.91
C MET A 126 13.07 5.40 14.20
N LYS A 127 12.60 6.62 14.47
CA LYS A 127 12.84 7.32 15.74
C LYS A 127 12.24 6.56 16.93
N ALA A 128 10.98 6.12 16.82
CA ALA A 128 10.30 5.38 17.88
C ALA A 128 11.01 4.05 18.24
N ARG A 129 11.71 3.46 17.27
CA ARG A 129 12.48 2.21 17.46
C ARG A 129 13.90 2.42 17.98
N ASN A 130 14.35 3.67 18.11
CA ASN A 130 15.73 4.00 18.50
C ASN A 130 16.77 3.21 17.67
N THR A 131 16.57 3.14 16.35
CA THR A 131 17.44 2.37 15.46
C THR A 131 18.86 2.96 15.37
N PRO A 132 19.91 2.12 15.38
CA PRO A 132 21.28 2.57 15.10
C PRO A 132 21.58 2.69 13.60
N ASN A 133 20.64 2.29 12.73
CA ASN A 133 20.86 2.21 11.29
C ASN A 133 20.56 3.55 10.58
N LYS A 134 21.32 3.85 9.52
CA LYS A 134 21.04 4.98 8.62
C LYS A 134 19.88 4.60 7.69
N VAL A 135 18.97 5.55 7.46
CA VAL A 135 17.79 5.36 6.60
C VAL A 135 17.65 6.54 5.65
N SER A 136 17.29 6.22 4.40
CA SER A 136 16.84 7.14 3.38
C SER A 136 15.58 6.58 2.74
N VAL A 137 14.68 7.47 2.32
CA VAL A 137 13.46 7.17 1.57
C VAL A 137 13.61 7.81 0.20
#